data_AF-A0AAN7UG55-F1
#
_entry.id   AF-A0AAN7UG55-F1
#
_cell.length_a   1.000
_cell.length_b   1.000
_cell.length_c   1.000
_cell.angle_alpha   90.00
_cell.angle_beta   90.00
_cell.angle_gamma   90.00
#
_symmetry.space_group_name_H-M   'P 1'
#
loop_
_entity.id
_entity.type
_entity.pdbx_description
1 polymer ?
#
loop_
_entity_poly.entity_id
_entity_poly.type
_entity_poly.pdbx_seq_one_letter_code
_entity_poly.pdbx_strand_id
1 'polypeptide(L)'
;MSVASIWTQFFPPRNGAPLTEANLPNQNGKVFIVTGSSSGIGYELTRILYGAGGKVYMLTRSRENAEAAADRITALYSDKSNVDPSRTRGSIEFIEMDVMDLTSVKRASQDFLSREGRLDVLFNNAGTGARKDAPLSAQGREYHFSVNVLGGFLLTRLLNPILSKTARNLPPNSVRVVYPASVLVEMMTPKSGINPKFLEDPQSITDVNELYSTSKAAAWFMASEYARRQPSSNTPVVYIAGNPGNYVTNIWRHTPALLYYVLRPILRDPVRK
;
A
#
# COMPACT_ATOMS: atom_id res chain seq x y z
N MET A 1 8.87 6.52 -23.19
CA MET A 1 8.56 7.58 -22.20
C MET A 1 9.56 8.70 -22.34
N SER A 2 9.16 9.93 -22.01
CA SER A 2 10.08 11.08 -22.06
C SER A 2 11.03 11.05 -20.86
N VAL A 3 12.25 11.59 -21.04
CA VAL A 3 13.21 11.79 -19.95
C VAL A 3 12.61 12.63 -18.83
N ALA A 4 11.77 13.61 -19.17
CA ALA A 4 11.05 14.45 -18.20
C ALA A 4 10.14 13.64 -17.27
N SER A 5 9.45 12.60 -17.76
CA SER A 5 8.59 11.73 -16.95
C SER A 5 9.39 10.91 -15.95
N ILE A 6 10.52 10.36 -16.36
CA ILE A 6 11.41 9.61 -15.47
C ILE A 6 12.02 10.56 -14.43
N TRP A 7 12.43 11.76 -14.85
CA TRP A 7 13.00 12.77 -13.97
C TRP A 7 12.06 13.15 -12.83
N THR A 8 10.77 13.36 -13.10
CA THR A 8 9.79 13.73 -12.07
C THR A 8 9.49 12.59 -11.08
N GLN A 9 9.75 11.33 -11.45
CA GLN A 9 9.64 10.19 -10.53
C GLN A 9 10.75 10.18 -9.48
N PHE A 10 11.98 10.56 -9.85
CA PHE A 10 13.10 10.66 -8.92
C PHE A 10 13.10 11.98 -8.16
N PHE A 11 12.74 13.06 -8.85
CA PHE A 11 12.74 14.42 -8.31
C PHE A 11 11.37 15.08 -8.42
N PRO A 12 10.37 14.63 -7.63
CA PRO A 12 9.07 15.28 -7.61
C PRO A 12 9.21 16.77 -7.24
N PRO A 13 8.43 17.67 -7.88
CA PRO A 13 8.45 19.10 -7.60
C PRO A 13 8.27 19.43 -6.10
N ARG A 14 8.91 20.51 -5.63
CA ARG A 14 8.80 20.93 -4.23
C ARG A 14 7.35 21.21 -3.81
N ASN A 15 6.48 21.71 -4.68
CA ASN A 15 5.06 21.93 -4.37
C ASN A 15 4.14 20.93 -5.07
N GLY A 16 4.66 19.74 -5.43
CA GLY A 16 3.92 18.75 -6.21
C GLY A 16 2.84 17.99 -5.42
N ALA A 17 2.87 18.02 -4.08
CA ALA A 17 1.87 17.37 -3.24
C ALA A 17 0.83 18.42 -2.77
N PRO A 18 -0.39 18.43 -3.33
CA PRO A 18 -1.42 19.39 -2.91
C PRO A 18 -1.96 19.09 -1.51
N LEU A 19 -1.80 17.84 -1.04
CA LEU A 19 -2.21 17.39 0.28
C LEU A 19 -1.01 16.94 1.10
N THR A 20 -0.96 17.39 2.35
CA THR A 20 0.03 17.07 3.38
C THR A 20 -0.70 16.79 4.70
N GLU A 21 0.03 16.33 5.71
CA GLU A 21 -0.47 16.17 7.08
C GLU A 21 -1.08 17.45 7.66
N ALA A 22 -0.58 18.62 7.23
CA ALA A 22 -1.01 19.92 7.72
C ALA A 22 -2.36 20.35 7.12
N ASN A 23 -2.63 20.01 5.86
CA ASN A 23 -3.81 20.50 5.14
C ASN A 23 -4.80 19.40 4.70
N LEU A 24 -4.55 18.13 5.04
CA LEU A 24 -5.48 17.04 4.78
C LEU A 24 -6.83 17.35 5.45
N PRO A 25 -7.96 17.38 4.71
CA PRO A 25 -9.28 17.63 5.30
C PRO A 25 -9.66 16.57 6.34
N ASN A 26 -10.64 16.90 7.18
CA ASN A 26 -11.17 15.99 8.19
C ASN A 26 -11.64 14.66 7.56
N GLN A 27 -11.23 13.53 8.15
CA GLN A 27 -11.57 12.17 7.76
C GLN A 27 -12.51 11.46 8.75
N ASN A 28 -13.13 12.20 9.68
CA ASN A 28 -14.11 11.70 10.64
C ASN A 28 -15.18 10.84 9.96
N GLY A 29 -15.47 9.70 10.58
CA GLY A 29 -16.47 8.75 10.10
C GLY A 29 -16.01 7.87 8.93
N LYS A 30 -14.82 8.09 8.35
CA LYS A 30 -14.27 7.22 7.31
C LYS A 30 -13.45 6.08 7.89
N VAL A 31 -13.52 4.92 7.23
CA VAL A 31 -12.83 3.69 7.59
C VAL A 31 -11.77 3.34 6.55
N PHE A 32 -10.56 3.10 7.02
CA PHE A 32 -9.38 2.84 6.21
C PHE A 32 -8.79 1.48 6.58
N ILE A 33 -8.33 0.73 5.59
CA ILE A 33 -7.41 -0.39 5.80
C ILE A 33 -6.05 0.00 5.24
N VAL A 34 -5.00 -0.20 6.04
CA VAL A 34 -3.61 -0.04 5.61
C VAL A 34 -2.85 -1.32 5.90
N THR A 35 -2.49 -2.06 4.85
CA THR A 35 -1.65 -3.26 4.98
C THR A 35 -0.18 -2.86 5.14
N GLY A 36 0.58 -3.59 5.96
CA GLY A 36 2.00 -3.25 6.22
C GLY A 36 2.18 -1.90 6.93
N SER A 37 1.26 -1.55 7.81
CA SER A 37 1.14 -0.24 8.48
C SER A 37 2.05 -0.04 9.69
N SER A 38 2.77 -1.06 10.16
CA SER A 38 3.65 -0.94 11.33
C SER A 38 5.01 -0.27 11.04
N SER A 39 5.33 0.01 9.77
CA SER A 39 6.60 0.62 9.37
C SER A 39 6.52 1.38 8.05
N GLY A 40 7.54 2.19 7.76
CA GLY A 40 7.72 2.87 6.47
C GLY A 40 6.54 3.76 6.08
N ILE A 41 6.15 3.71 4.80
CA ILE A 41 5.06 4.53 4.25
C ILE A 41 3.72 4.20 4.92
N GLY A 42 3.46 2.93 5.22
CA GLY A 42 2.22 2.51 5.87
C GLY A 42 2.06 3.10 7.27
N TYR A 43 3.16 3.23 8.02
CA TYR A 43 3.17 3.88 9.33
C TYR A 43 2.83 5.36 9.23
N GLU A 44 3.51 6.09 8.33
CA GLU A 44 3.24 7.52 8.14
C GLU A 44 1.83 7.79 7.63
N LEU A 45 1.33 6.96 6.72
CA LEU A 45 -0.05 7.06 6.25
C LEU A 45 -1.05 6.84 7.39
N THR A 46 -0.81 5.84 8.25
CA THR A 46 -1.64 5.57 9.43
C THR A 46 -1.62 6.76 10.39
N ARG A 47 -0.43 7.34 10.64
CA ARG A 47 -0.26 8.54 11.48
C ARG A 47 -1.07 9.73 10.95
N ILE A 48 -0.96 10.01 9.65
CA ILE A 48 -1.66 11.13 9.01
C ILE A 48 -3.18 10.95 9.06
N LEU A 49 -3.67 9.75 8.73
CA LEU A 49 -5.10 9.44 8.76
C LEU A 49 -5.68 9.50 10.18
N TYR A 50 -4.95 8.97 11.16
CA TYR A 50 -5.32 9.07 12.58
C TYR A 50 -5.38 10.54 13.04
N GLY A 51 -4.36 11.34 12.71
CA GLY A 51 -4.33 12.77 13.04
C GLY A 51 -5.46 13.57 12.41
N ALA A 52 -5.98 13.13 11.26
CA ALA A 52 -7.10 13.71 10.56
C ALA A 52 -8.48 13.14 10.94
N GLY A 53 -8.57 12.26 11.95
CA GLY A 53 -9.85 11.75 12.47
C GLY A 53 -10.35 10.44 11.86
N GLY A 54 -9.56 9.79 11.01
CA GLY A 54 -9.94 8.53 10.36
C GLY A 54 -9.85 7.32 11.29
N LYS A 55 -10.74 6.33 11.11
CA LYS A 55 -10.61 5.01 11.73
C LYS A 55 -9.73 4.11 10.86
N VAL A 56 -8.57 3.70 11.35
CA VAL A 56 -7.56 2.97 10.58
C VAL A 56 -7.38 1.55 11.11
N TYR A 57 -7.63 0.57 10.25
CA TYR A 57 -7.32 -0.83 10.48
C TYR A 57 -5.90 -1.14 9.98
N MET A 58 -5.02 -1.44 10.92
CA MET A 58 -3.66 -1.89 10.68
C MET A 58 -3.63 -3.40 10.43
N LEU A 59 -3.41 -3.79 9.17
CA LEU A 59 -3.27 -5.19 8.80
C LEU A 59 -1.79 -5.56 8.67
N THR A 60 -1.25 -6.26 9.67
CA THR A 60 0.14 -6.69 9.70
C THR A 60 0.30 -8.06 10.38
N ARG A 61 1.47 -8.68 10.21
CA ARG A 61 1.77 -10.02 10.76
C ARG A 61 1.97 -10.06 12.27
N SER A 62 2.46 -8.97 12.85
CA SER A 62 2.94 -8.95 14.24
C SER A 62 2.11 -7.95 15.02
N ARG A 63 1.31 -8.48 15.95
CA ARG A 63 0.53 -7.70 16.92
C ARG A 63 1.42 -6.71 17.66
N GLU A 64 2.53 -7.19 18.22
CA GLU A 64 3.48 -6.37 18.97
C GLU A 64 3.99 -5.18 18.16
N ASN A 65 4.40 -5.38 16.90
CA ASN A 65 4.85 -4.29 16.04
C ASN A 65 3.71 -3.31 15.68
N ALA A 66 2.48 -3.79 15.55
CA ALA A 66 1.32 -2.94 15.29
C ALA A 66 0.95 -2.09 16.51
N GLU A 67 0.93 -2.69 17.71
CA GLU A 67 0.66 -2.03 18.98
C GLU A 67 1.74 -0.97 19.28
N ALA A 68 3.02 -1.33 19.18
CA ALA A 68 4.12 -0.37 19.34
C ALA A 68 4.06 0.79 18.32
N ALA A 69 3.62 0.53 17.09
CA ALA A 69 3.41 1.58 16.10
C ALA A 69 2.21 2.47 16.45
N ALA A 70 1.09 1.89 16.90
CA ALA A 70 -0.09 2.64 17.34
C ALA A 70 0.23 3.51 18.56
N ASP A 71 0.98 3.00 19.54
CA ASP A 71 1.41 3.75 20.73
C ASP A 71 2.27 4.96 20.35
N ARG A 72 3.25 4.78 19.44
CA ARG A 72 4.04 5.90 18.93
C ARG A 72 3.17 6.93 18.23
N ILE A 73 2.20 6.50 17.42
CA ILE A 73 1.29 7.42 16.73
C ILE A 73 0.45 8.20 17.74
N THR A 74 -0.21 7.52 18.68
CA THR A 74 -1.09 8.18 19.66
C THR A 74 -0.32 9.13 20.58
N ALA A 75 0.90 8.78 20.99
CA ALA A 75 1.78 9.63 21.78
C ALA A 75 2.13 10.95 21.06
N LEU A 76 2.40 10.92 19.74
CA LEU A 76 2.69 12.12 18.94
C LEU A 76 1.53 13.14 18.94
N TYR A 77 0.30 12.68 19.21
CA TYR A 77 -0.89 13.53 19.23
C TYR A 77 -1.43 13.81 20.63
N SER A 78 -0.75 13.33 21.68
CA SER A 78 -1.13 13.57 23.09
C SER A 78 -0.71 14.95 23.58
N ASP A 79 0.32 15.54 22.97
CA ASP A 79 0.74 16.91 23.25
C ASP A 79 -0.16 17.93 22.50
N LYS A 80 -1.01 18.63 23.26
CA LYS A 80 -1.95 19.63 22.73
C LYS A 80 -1.25 20.84 22.08
N SER A 81 0.03 21.08 22.34
CA SER A 81 0.77 22.22 21.78
C SER A 81 1.08 22.07 20.29
N ASN A 82 1.11 20.84 19.78
CA ASN A 82 1.52 20.53 18.42
C ASN A 82 0.34 20.19 17.49
N VAL A 83 -0.91 20.41 17.93
CA VAL A 83 -2.06 19.96 17.14
C VAL A 83 -3.25 20.91 17.23
N ASP A 84 -3.88 21.13 16.07
CA ASP A 84 -5.12 21.87 15.92
C ASP A 84 -6.22 21.33 16.88
N PRO A 85 -6.69 22.12 17.85
CA PRO A 85 -7.72 21.73 18.81
C PRO A 85 -9.07 21.43 18.17
N SER A 86 -9.33 21.94 16.96
CA SER A 86 -10.58 21.69 16.22
C SER A 86 -10.67 20.29 15.61
N ARG A 87 -9.55 19.54 15.61
CA ARG A 87 -9.48 18.19 15.03
C ARG A 87 -9.70 17.11 16.07
N THR A 88 -10.76 16.32 15.90
CA THR A 88 -10.93 15.04 16.60
C THR A 88 -9.89 14.04 16.10
N ARG A 89 -9.27 13.29 17.01
CA ARG A 89 -8.36 12.19 16.63
C ARG A 89 -9.18 10.98 16.20
N GLY A 90 -8.59 10.19 15.30
CA GLY A 90 -9.17 8.96 14.82
C GLY A 90 -9.04 7.81 15.83
N SER A 91 -9.17 6.59 15.33
CA SER A 91 -8.87 5.38 16.09
C SER A 91 -8.03 4.42 15.25
N ILE A 92 -7.27 3.57 15.94
CA ILE A 92 -6.41 2.57 15.32
C ILE A 92 -6.84 1.20 15.83
N GLU A 93 -7.11 0.29 14.91
CA GLU A 93 -7.53 -1.08 15.17
C GLU A 93 -6.52 -2.04 14.54
N PHE A 94 -6.29 -3.20 15.17
CA PHE A 94 -5.38 -4.22 14.65
C PHE A 94 -6.14 -5.46 14.16
N ILE A 95 -5.75 -5.95 12.99
CA ILE A 95 -6.12 -7.27 12.47
C ILE A 95 -4.83 -7.98 12.01
N GLU A 96 -4.61 -9.19 12.53
CA GLU A 96 -3.47 -10.00 12.14
C GLU A 96 -3.64 -10.48 10.69
N MET A 97 -2.63 -10.22 9.86
CA MET A 97 -2.60 -10.68 8.48
C MET A 97 -1.17 -10.89 7.99
N ASP A 98 -0.88 -12.11 7.55
CA ASP A 98 0.26 -12.40 6.68
C ASP A 98 -0.18 -12.34 5.21
N VAL A 99 0.35 -11.36 4.48
CA VAL A 99 0.08 -11.17 3.05
C VAL A 99 0.63 -12.32 2.20
N MET A 100 1.58 -13.11 2.70
CA MET A 100 2.13 -14.30 2.03
C MET A 100 1.34 -15.59 2.30
N ASP A 101 0.32 -15.54 3.15
CA ASP A 101 -0.59 -16.66 3.35
C ASP A 101 -2.02 -16.24 2.99
N LEU A 102 -2.51 -16.72 1.86
CA LEU A 102 -3.85 -16.42 1.36
C LEU A 102 -4.95 -16.90 2.33
N THR A 103 -4.65 -17.88 3.20
CA THR A 103 -5.56 -18.31 4.28
C THR A 103 -5.63 -17.26 5.38
N SER A 104 -4.49 -16.67 5.76
CA SER A 104 -4.41 -15.51 6.66
C SER A 104 -5.16 -14.31 6.08
N VAL A 105 -4.98 -13.99 4.79
CA VAL A 105 -5.72 -12.91 4.11
C VAL A 105 -7.23 -13.13 4.17
N LYS A 106 -7.69 -14.36 3.93
CA LYS A 106 -9.12 -14.70 4.04
C LYS A 106 -9.64 -14.48 5.46
N ARG A 107 -8.94 -14.98 6.49
CA ARG A 107 -9.33 -14.79 7.90
C ARG A 107 -9.38 -13.30 8.27
N ALA A 108 -8.37 -12.52 7.89
CA ALA A 108 -8.32 -11.09 8.14
C ALA A 108 -9.50 -10.33 7.51
N SER A 109 -9.88 -10.70 6.27
CA SER A 109 -11.04 -10.10 5.60
C SER A 109 -12.35 -10.42 6.32
N GLN A 110 -12.52 -11.65 6.83
CA GLN A 110 -13.71 -12.07 7.57
C GLN A 110 -13.80 -11.36 8.92
N ASP A 111 -12.67 -11.23 9.61
CA ASP A 111 -12.58 -10.48 10.86
C ASP A 111 -12.97 -9.01 10.65
N PHE A 112 -12.42 -8.34 9.63
CA PHE A 112 -12.80 -6.97 9.28
C PHE A 112 -14.31 -6.85 8.99
N LEU A 113 -14.85 -7.73 8.13
CA LEU A 113 -16.27 -7.73 7.76
C LEU A 113 -17.21 -8.01 8.94
N SER A 114 -16.73 -8.68 10.00
CA SER A 114 -17.51 -8.91 11.22
C SER A 114 -17.59 -7.66 12.11
N ARG A 115 -16.62 -6.74 11.99
CA ARG A 115 -16.50 -5.53 12.82
C ARG A 115 -17.01 -4.27 12.13
N GLU A 116 -17.02 -4.26 10.80
CA GLU A 116 -17.27 -3.05 10.01
C GLU A 116 -18.36 -3.21 8.95
N GLY A 117 -19.21 -2.19 8.88
CA GLY A 117 -20.28 -2.08 7.87
C GLY A 117 -19.90 -1.24 6.64
N ARG A 118 -18.73 -0.58 6.68
CA ARG A 118 -18.21 0.31 5.62
C ARG A 118 -16.71 0.14 5.41
N LEU A 119 -16.23 0.50 4.22
CA LEU A 119 -14.81 0.67 3.92
C LEU A 119 -14.64 1.76 2.87
N ASP A 120 -13.95 2.84 3.21
CA ASP A 120 -13.77 4.00 2.34
C ASP A 120 -12.49 3.88 1.50
N VAL A 121 -11.38 3.46 2.10
CA VAL A 121 -10.13 3.27 1.35
C VAL A 121 -9.38 2.03 1.80
N LEU A 122 -9.01 1.21 0.82
CA LEU A 122 -8.09 0.08 0.98
C LEU A 122 -6.72 0.44 0.41
N PHE A 123 -5.72 0.56 1.27
CA PHE A 123 -4.32 0.70 0.87
C PHE A 123 -3.63 -0.67 0.94
N ASN A 124 -3.42 -1.29 -0.22
CA ASN A 124 -2.60 -2.49 -0.38
C ASN A 124 -1.11 -2.12 -0.31
N ASN A 125 -0.70 -1.53 0.83
CA ASN A 125 0.63 -0.97 1.03
C ASN A 125 1.71 -1.99 1.38
N ALA A 126 1.35 -3.13 1.98
CA ALA A 126 2.29 -4.20 2.28
C ALA A 126 3.08 -4.58 1.03
N GLY A 127 4.41 -4.57 1.16
CA GLY A 127 5.28 -4.76 0.02
C GLY A 127 6.71 -5.09 0.43
N THR A 128 7.45 -5.65 -0.52
CA THR A 128 8.88 -5.92 -0.41
C THR A 128 9.61 -5.40 -1.63
N GLY A 129 10.84 -4.92 -1.41
CA GLY A 129 11.79 -4.71 -2.49
C GLY A 129 12.37 -6.03 -3.00
N ALA A 130 13.24 -5.93 -4.00
CA ALA A 130 14.01 -7.04 -4.54
C ALA A 130 14.77 -7.77 -3.42
N ARG A 131 14.54 -9.08 -3.31
CA ARG A 131 15.17 -9.96 -2.32
C ARG A 131 15.63 -11.26 -2.99
N LYS A 132 16.95 -11.48 -2.96
CA LYS A 132 17.54 -12.75 -3.40
C LYS A 132 17.22 -13.87 -2.39
N ASP A 133 17.14 -15.11 -2.88
CA ASP A 133 16.99 -16.33 -2.08
C ASP A 133 15.77 -16.26 -1.12
N ALA A 134 14.68 -15.63 -1.60
CA ALA A 134 13.46 -15.50 -0.85
C ALA A 134 12.66 -16.81 -0.85
N PRO A 135 11.99 -17.18 0.26
CA PRO A 135 11.20 -18.40 0.31
C PRO A 135 9.94 -18.26 -0.54
N LEU A 136 9.41 -19.40 -1.00
CA LEU A 136 8.07 -19.44 -1.57
C LEU A 136 7.02 -19.09 -0.50
N SER A 137 5.88 -18.59 -0.95
CA SER A 137 4.73 -18.32 -0.07
C SER A 137 4.10 -19.61 0.48
N ALA A 138 3.16 -19.47 1.42
CA ALA A 138 2.45 -20.61 2.01
C ALA A 138 1.71 -21.47 0.97
N GLN A 139 1.37 -20.89 -0.19
CA GLN A 139 0.75 -21.59 -1.32
C GLN A 139 1.75 -21.96 -2.42
N GLY A 140 3.06 -21.97 -2.12
CA GLY A 140 4.10 -22.35 -3.07
C GLY A 140 4.25 -21.38 -4.25
N ARG A 141 3.97 -20.08 -4.06
CA ARG A 141 4.08 -19.06 -5.11
C ARG A 141 5.33 -18.21 -4.93
N GLU A 142 5.79 -17.60 -6.02
CA GLU A 142 6.96 -16.72 -6.02
C GLU A 142 6.78 -15.57 -5.01
N TYR A 143 7.84 -15.25 -4.28
CA TYR A 143 7.85 -14.35 -3.12
C TYR A 143 7.33 -12.93 -3.43
N HIS A 144 7.93 -12.27 -4.42
CA HIS A 144 7.61 -10.87 -4.75
C HIS A 144 6.18 -10.75 -5.25
N PHE A 145 5.76 -11.68 -6.10
CA PHE A 145 4.40 -11.75 -6.59
C PHE A 145 3.40 -12.06 -5.46
N SER A 146 3.75 -12.94 -4.53
CA SER A 146 2.88 -13.24 -3.38
C SER A 146 2.65 -12.02 -2.50
N VAL A 147 3.73 -11.34 -2.10
CA VAL A 147 3.68 -10.17 -1.21
C VAL A 147 3.05 -8.96 -1.89
N ASN A 148 3.53 -8.60 -3.09
CA ASN A 148 3.18 -7.34 -3.74
C ASN A 148 1.87 -7.43 -4.56
N VAL A 149 1.41 -8.65 -4.88
CA VAL A 149 0.29 -8.85 -5.82
C VAL A 149 -0.79 -9.75 -5.22
N LEU A 150 -0.50 -11.04 -4.98
CA LEU A 150 -1.54 -12.04 -4.68
C LEU A 150 -2.31 -11.75 -3.39
N GLY A 151 -1.62 -11.37 -2.33
CA GLY A 151 -2.28 -11.04 -1.06
C GLY A 151 -3.20 -9.82 -1.20
N GLY A 152 -2.72 -8.75 -1.85
CA GLY A 152 -3.52 -7.56 -2.11
C GLY A 152 -4.68 -7.82 -3.09
N PHE A 153 -4.47 -8.63 -4.11
CA PHE A 153 -5.51 -9.08 -5.04
C PHE A 153 -6.64 -9.80 -4.30
N LEU A 154 -6.29 -10.81 -3.48
CA LEU A 154 -7.29 -11.58 -2.75
C LEU A 154 -8.03 -10.71 -1.74
N LEU A 155 -7.31 -9.85 -1.01
CA LEU A 155 -7.92 -8.94 -0.04
C LEU A 155 -8.91 -8.00 -0.73
N THR A 156 -8.53 -7.36 -1.84
CA THR A 156 -9.44 -6.52 -2.62
C THR A 156 -10.64 -7.32 -3.11
N ARG A 157 -10.45 -8.53 -3.65
CA ARG A 157 -11.55 -9.38 -4.12
C ARG A 157 -12.57 -9.67 -3.01
N LEU A 158 -12.10 -10.01 -1.82
CA LEU A 158 -12.94 -10.34 -0.67
C LEU A 158 -13.65 -9.12 -0.09
N LEU A 159 -13.02 -7.94 -0.13
CA LEU A 159 -13.58 -6.68 0.38
C LEU A 159 -14.33 -5.86 -0.69
N ASN A 160 -14.30 -6.28 -1.96
CA ASN A 160 -15.00 -5.56 -3.04
C ASN A 160 -16.52 -5.37 -2.78
N PRO A 161 -17.25 -6.34 -2.20
CA PRO A 161 -18.67 -6.13 -1.86
C PRO A 161 -18.90 -4.96 -0.89
N ILE A 162 -18.11 -4.84 0.18
CA ILE A 162 -18.25 -3.75 1.17
C ILE A 162 -17.77 -2.41 0.60
N LEU A 163 -16.70 -2.40 -0.22
CA LEU A 163 -16.25 -1.22 -0.97
C LEU A 163 -17.37 -0.72 -1.90
N SER A 164 -17.97 -1.61 -2.69
CA SER A 164 -19.04 -1.28 -3.62
C SER A 164 -20.31 -0.82 -2.89
N LYS A 165 -20.68 -1.46 -1.77
CA LYS A 165 -21.78 -1.02 -0.90
C LYS A 165 -21.53 0.40 -0.38
N THR A 166 -20.33 0.69 0.09
CA THR A 166 -19.94 2.01 0.59
C THR A 166 -20.00 3.05 -0.53
N ALA A 167 -19.48 2.72 -1.72
CA ALA A 167 -19.44 3.63 -2.86
C ALA A 167 -20.83 4.06 -3.36
N ARG A 168 -21.82 3.15 -3.33
CA ARG A 168 -23.20 3.45 -3.72
C ARG A 168 -23.89 4.50 -2.83
N ASN A 169 -23.45 4.62 -1.58
CA ASN A 169 -24.05 5.54 -0.60
C ASN A 169 -23.30 6.87 -0.48
N LEU A 170 -22.28 7.08 -1.30
CA LEU A 170 -21.42 8.26 -1.26
C LEU A 170 -21.35 8.95 -2.64
N PRO A 171 -20.91 10.22 -2.69
CA PRO A 171 -20.64 10.88 -3.96
C PRO A 171 -19.64 10.09 -4.82
N PRO A 172 -19.67 10.27 -6.16
CA PRO A 172 -18.69 9.67 -7.06
C PRO A 172 -17.24 9.87 -6.62
N ASN A 173 -16.41 8.85 -6.87
CA ASN A 173 -14.97 8.87 -6.60
C ASN A 173 -14.55 8.97 -5.12
N SER A 174 -15.47 8.67 -4.19
CA SER A 174 -15.22 8.72 -2.74
C SER A 174 -14.51 7.47 -2.20
N VAL A 175 -14.81 6.29 -2.73
CA VAL A 175 -14.24 5.01 -2.27
C VAL A 175 -13.09 4.59 -3.17
N ARG A 176 -11.97 4.15 -2.58
CA ARG A 176 -10.72 3.92 -3.32
C ARG A 176 -10.00 2.64 -2.92
N VAL A 177 -9.31 2.04 -3.87
CA VAL A 177 -8.32 0.98 -3.62
C VAL A 177 -7.00 1.40 -4.24
N VAL A 178 -5.93 1.37 -3.45
CA VAL A 178 -4.61 1.89 -3.85
C VAL A 178 -3.59 0.76 -3.85
N TYR A 179 -2.86 0.62 -4.95
CA TYR A 179 -1.75 -0.31 -5.10
C TYR A 179 -0.44 0.45 -5.37
N PRO A 180 0.57 0.37 -4.48
CA PRO A 180 1.88 0.95 -4.74
C PRO A 180 2.63 0.18 -5.83
N ALA A 181 2.82 0.84 -6.97
CA ALA A 181 3.67 0.38 -8.07
C ALA A 181 5.14 0.75 -7.78
N SER A 182 5.91 1.12 -8.80
CA SER A 182 7.31 1.54 -8.68
C SER A 182 7.76 2.25 -9.96
N VAL A 183 8.76 3.13 -9.88
CA VAL A 183 9.45 3.65 -11.06
C VAL A 183 10.03 2.52 -11.93
N LEU A 184 10.37 1.38 -11.31
CA LEU A 184 10.89 0.23 -12.05
C LEU A 184 9.88 -0.38 -13.02
N VAL A 185 8.59 -0.10 -12.87
CA VAL A 185 7.62 -0.54 -13.87
C VAL A 185 7.92 0.10 -15.23
N GLU A 186 8.35 1.37 -15.21
CA GLU A 186 8.71 2.11 -16.41
C GLU A 186 10.11 1.81 -16.94
N MET A 187 11.04 1.45 -16.05
CA MET A 187 12.45 1.26 -16.39
C MET A 187 12.84 -0.18 -16.72
N MET A 188 12.18 -1.17 -16.08
CA MET A 188 12.67 -2.56 -16.01
C MET A 188 11.62 -3.61 -16.38
N THR A 189 10.36 -3.24 -16.62
CA THR A 189 9.36 -4.23 -17.07
C THR A 189 9.66 -4.63 -18.51
N PRO A 190 9.69 -5.94 -18.84
CA PRO A 190 9.86 -6.39 -20.22
C PRO A 190 8.82 -5.78 -21.16
N LYS A 191 9.22 -5.42 -22.38
CA LYS A 191 8.30 -4.86 -23.39
C LYS A 191 7.17 -5.81 -23.79
N SER A 192 7.39 -7.11 -23.63
CA SER A 192 6.39 -8.16 -23.81
C SER A 192 5.38 -8.26 -22.66
N GLY A 193 5.52 -7.44 -21.62
CA GLY A 193 4.69 -7.47 -20.42
C GLY A 193 5.17 -8.47 -19.38
N ILE A 194 4.24 -9.01 -18.61
CA ILE A 194 4.52 -9.98 -17.56
C ILE A 194 4.76 -11.36 -18.20
N ASN A 195 5.94 -11.93 -17.96
CA ASN A 195 6.23 -13.30 -18.34
C ASN A 195 5.46 -14.27 -17.41
N PRO A 196 4.49 -15.05 -17.90
CA PRO A 196 3.64 -15.87 -17.03
C PRO A 196 4.36 -17.14 -16.51
N LYS A 197 5.57 -17.46 -17.00
CA LYS A 197 6.27 -18.71 -16.61
C LYS A 197 6.43 -18.89 -15.11
N PHE A 198 6.67 -17.79 -14.37
CA PHE A 198 6.80 -17.87 -12.91
C PHE A 198 5.48 -18.22 -12.18
N LEU A 199 4.34 -18.16 -12.87
CA LEU A 199 3.04 -18.59 -12.32
C LEU A 199 2.92 -20.12 -12.31
N GLU A 200 3.55 -20.79 -13.28
CA GLU A 200 3.58 -22.25 -13.42
C GLU A 200 4.75 -22.85 -12.64
N ASP A 201 5.95 -22.29 -12.83
CA ASP A 201 7.15 -22.64 -12.10
C ASP A 201 7.70 -21.39 -11.38
N PRO A 202 7.42 -21.21 -10.08
CA PRO A 202 7.86 -20.08 -9.26
C PRO A 202 9.36 -19.79 -9.26
N GLN A 203 10.20 -20.74 -9.70
CA GLN A 203 11.65 -20.63 -9.70
C GLN A 203 12.23 -20.44 -11.12
N SER A 204 11.37 -20.39 -12.14
CA SER A 204 11.75 -20.27 -13.56
C SER A 204 12.48 -18.97 -13.92
N ILE A 205 12.35 -17.92 -13.10
CA ILE A 205 13.03 -16.63 -13.28
C ILE A 205 13.99 -16.44 -12.10
N THR A 206 15.28 -16.26 -12.41
CA THR A 206 16.34 -16.10 -11.40
C THR A 206 16.75 -14.64 -11.20
N ASP A 207 16.43 -13.75 -12.14
CA ASP A 207 16.66 -12.31 -11.98
C ASP A 207 15.64 -11.71 -11.00
N VAL A 208 16.14 -11.37 -9.81
CA VAL A 208 15.34 -10.74 -8.74
C VAL A 208 14.76 -9.38 -9.15
N ASN A 209 15.44 -8.64 -10.02
CA ASN A 209 14.93 -7.35 -10.50
C ASN A 209 13.79 -7.56 -11.49
N GLU A 210 13.85 -8.59 -12.32
CA GLU A 210 12.73 -8.99 -13.18
C GLU A 210 11.52 -9.43 -12.36
N LEU A 211 11.72 -10.26 -11.31
CA LEU A 211 10.64 -10.66 -10.41
C LEU A 211 9.99 -9.46 -9.70
N TYR A 212 10.80 -8.57 -9.15
CA TYR A 212 10.30 -7.37 -8.48
C TYR A 212 9.60 -6.42 -9.44
N SER A 213 10.19 -6.08 -10.59
CA SER A 213 9.58 -5.20 -11.59
C SER A 213 8.27 -5.78 -12.13
N THR A 214 8.25 -7.07 -12.40
CA THR A 214 7.04 -7.83 -12.80
C THR A 214 5.95 -7.74 -11.75
N SER A 215 6.27 -7.90 -10.46
CA SER A 215 5.30 -7.75 -9.37
C SER A 215 4.70 -6.34 -9.32
N LYS A 216 5.49 -5.30 -9.64
CA LYS A 216 5.02 -3.91 -9.65
C LYS A 216 4.23 -3.58 -10.92
N ALA A 217 4.56 -4.18 -12.06
CA ALA A 217 3.76 -4.11 -13.28
C ALA A 217 2.39 -4.76 -13.07
N ALA A 218 2.36 -5.90 -12.37
CA ALA A 218 1.12 -6.58 -12.01
C ALA A 218 0.22 -5.71 -11.14
N ALA A 219 0.79 -4.93 -10.20
CA ALA A 219 0.01 -3.97 -9.41
C ALA A 219 -0.69 -2.90 -10.26
N TRP A 220 -0.06 -2.42 -11.33
CA TRP A 220 -0.73 -1.56 -12.32
C TRP A 220 -1.86 -2.28 -13.05
N PHE A 221 -1.59 -3.49 -13.58
CA PHE A 221 -2.63 -4.27 -14.26
C PHE A 221 -3.81 -4.61 -13.35
N MET A 222 -3.58 -4.87 -12.06
CA MET A 222 -4.65 -5.07 -11.09
C MET A 222 -5.56 -3.85 -11.02
N ALA A 223 -5.00 -2.65 -10.83
CA ALA A 223 -5.81 -1.44 -10.75
C ALA A 223 -6.61 -1.19 -12.04
N SER A 224 -5.96 -1.32 -13.20
CA SER A 224 -6.61 -1.15 -14.50
C SER A 224 -7.71 -2.18 -14.77
N GLU A 225 -7.44 -3.47 -14.49
CA GLU A 225 -8.42 -4.53 -14.73
C GLU A 225 -9.59 -4.48 -13.74
N TYR A 226 -9.34 -4.12 -12.48
CA TYR A 226 -10.43 -3.90 -11.54
C TYR A 226 -11.34 -2.76 -11.99
N ALA A 227 -10.77 -1.62 -12.42
CA ALA A 227 -11.55 -0.50 -12.96
C ALA A 227 -12.32 -0.89 -14.23
N ARG A 228 -11.69 -1.59 -15.18
CA ARG A 228 -12.30 -2.01 -16.45
C ARG A 228 -13.46 -2.99 -16.26
N ARG A 229 -13.37 -3.88 -15.25
CA ARG A 229 -14.35 -4.95 -15.00
C ARG A 229 -15.48 -4.53 -14.06
N GLN A 230 -15.54 -3.27 -13.63
CA GLN A 230 -16.65 -2.80 -12.80
C GLN A 230 -17.96 -2.80 -13.60
N PRO A 231 -19.10 -3.13 -12.98
CA PRO A 231 -20.40 -2.95 -13.60
C PRO A 231 -20.66 -1.48 -13.95
N SER A 232 -21.14 -1.20 -15.16
CA SER A 232 -21.35 0.16 -15.68
C SER A 232 -22.41 1.00 -14.94
N SER A 233 -23.19 0.40 -14.03
CA SER A 233 -24.42 0.99 -13.46
C SER A 233 -24.33 1.47 -12.01
N ASN A 234 -23.14 1.54 -11.41
CA ASN A 234 -22.97 2.03 -10.02
C ASN A 234 -21.85 3.06 -9.91
N THR A 235 -21.97 3.97 -8.96
CA THR A 235 -20.88 4.83 -8.47
C THR A 235 -19.62 3.96 -8.23
N PRO A 236 -18.60 4.02 -9.10
CA PRO A 236 -17.55 3.01 -9.10
C PRO A 236 -16.54 3.28 -7.98
N VAL A 237 -16.07 2.20 -7.34
CA VAL A 237 -14.85 2.23 -6.52
C VAL A 237 -13.69 2.61 -7.42
N VAL A 238 -12.89 3.61 -7.04
CA VAL A 238 -11.74 4.04 -7.85
C VAL A 238 -10.53 3.18 -7.53
N TYR A 239 -9.96 2.54 -8.55
CA TYR A 239 -8.73 1.77 -8.43
C TYR A 239 -7.53 2.58 -8.92
N ILE A 240 -6.55 2.77 -8.05
CA ILE A 240 -5.38 3.62 -8.29
C ILE A 240 -4.14 2.79 -8.12
N ALA A 241 -3.21 2.95 -9.05
CA ALA A 241 -1.86 2.43 -8.89
C ALA A 241 -0.84 3.45 -9.37
N GLY A 242 0.24 3.60 -8.61
CA GLY A 242 1.24 4.64 -8.87
C GLY A 242 2.53 4.38 -8.10
N ASN A 243 3.63 4.94 -8.59
CA ASN A 243 4.88 4.93 -7.86
C ASN A 243 4.72 5.80 -6.60
N PRO A 244 4.85 5.23 -5.39
CA PRO A 244 4.77 6.03 -4.17
C PRO A 244 5.92 7.03 -4.07
N GLY A 245 7.05 6.76 -4.71
CA GLY A 245 8.27 7.56 -4.63
C GLY A 245 9.42 6.79 -3.97
N ASN A 246 10.60 7.41 -3.99
CA ASN A 246 11.82 6.82 -3.46
C ASN A 246 12.06 7.32 -2.03
N TYR A 247 11.69 6.51 -1.03
CA TYR A 247 11.78 6.89 0.37
C TYR A 247 12.73 6.03 1.19
N VAL A 248 13.34 6.65 2.19
CA VAL A 248 14.15 6.01 3.22
C VAL A 248 13.21 5.23 4.14
N THR A 249 13.07 3.94 3.85
CA THR A 249 12.22 3.01 4.61
C THR A 249 12.92 1.66 4.75
N ASN A 250 12.30 0.73 5.46
CA ASN A 250 12.77 -0.64 5.60
C ASN A 250 12.66 -1.48 4.31
N ILE A 251 12.19 -0.93 3.18
CA ILE A 251 12.14 -1.64 1.90
C ILE A 251 13.55 -2.00 1.38
N TRP A 252 14.57 -1.22 1.78
CA TRP A 252 15.97 -1.37 1.37
C TRP A 252 16.77 -2.35 2.24
N ARG A 253 16.16 -3.01 3.23
CA ARG A 253 16.86 -3.87 4.22
C ARG A 253 17.62 -5.06 3.62
N HIS A 254 17.30 -5.46 2.39
CA HIS A 254 17.95 -6.55 1.68
C HIS A 254 18.86 -6.05 0.54
N THR A 255 19.00 -4.72 0.37
CA THR A 255 19.87 -4.11 -0.63
C THR A 255 21.32 -4.15 -0.15
N PRO A 256 22.29 -4.57 -0.99
CA PRO A 256 23.70 -4.52 -0.64
C PRO A 256 24.13 -3.11 -0.17
N ALA A 257 24.93 -3.03 0.89
CA ALA A 257 25.26 -1.76 1.55
C ALA A 257 25.87 -0.72 0.61
N LEU A 258 26.78 -1.14 -0.28
CA LEU A 258 27.40 -0.25 -1.28
C LEU A 258 26.36 0.35 -2.23
N LEU A 259 25.43 -0.49 -2.71
CA LEU A 259 24.34 -0.03 -3.58
C LEU A 259 23.40 0.93 -2.83
N TYR A 260 23.06 0.61 -1.58
CA TYR A 260 22.24 1.49 -0.75
C TYR A 260 22.90 2.85 -0.51
N TYR A 261 24.21 2.88 -0.24
CA TYR A 261 24.97 4.11 -0.05
C TYR A 261 24.93 5.01 -1.30
N VAL A 262 25.10 4.42 -2.49
CA VAL A 262 25.01 5.13 -3.77
C VAL A 262 23.61 5.67 -4.04
N LEU A 263 22.56 4.93 -3.64
CA LEU A 263 21.16 5.35 -3.83
C LEU A 263 20.70 6.38 -2.79
N ARG A 264 21.30 6.44 -1.59
CA ARG A 264 20.84 7.28 -0.48
C ARG A 264 20.60 8.76 -0.83
N PRO A 265 21.44 9.43 -1.66
CA PRO A 265 21.23 10.84 -2.04
C PRO A 265 19.96 11.11 -2.85
N ILE A 266 19.41 10.09 -3.54
CA ILE A 266 18.16 10.21 -4.31
C ILE A 266 16.92 9.75 -3.53
N LEU A 267 17.11 9.25 -2.30
CA LEU A 267 16.02 8.86 -1.41
C LEU A 267 15.57 10.04 -0.54
N ARG A 268 14.27 10.18 -0.34
CA ARG A 268 13.64 11.21 0.49
C ARG A 268 13.18 10.64 1.83
N ASP A 269 13.05 11.49 2.83
CA ASP A 269 12.35 11.08 4.04
C ASP A 269 10.83 11.00 3.77
N PRO A 270 10.11 10.00 4.35
CA PRO A 270 8.67 9.82 4.14
C PRO A 270 7.80 11.03 4.49
N VAL A 271 8.25 11.84 5.44
CA VAL A 271 7.63 13.10 5.87
C VAL A 271 8.59 14.22 5.57
N ARG A 272 8.09 15.31 4.97
CA ARG A 272 8.90 16.52 4.78
C ARG A 272 8.96 17.27 6.09
N LYS A 273 10.17 17.37 6.65
CA LYS A 273 10.47 18.29 7.75
C LYS A 273 10.56 19.73 7.24
#